data_AF-A0A524NE15-F1
#
_entry.id   AF-A0A524NE15-F1
#
_cell.length_a   1.000
_cell.length_b   1.000
_cell.length_c   1.000
_cell.angle_alpha   90.00
_cell.angle_beta   90.00
_cell.angle_gamma   90.00
#
_symmetry.space_group_name_H-M   'P 1'
#
loop_
_entity.id
_entity.type
_entity.pdbx_description
1 polymer ?
#
loop_
_entity_poly.entity_id
_entity_poly.type
_entity_poly.pdbx_seq_one_letter_code
_entity_poly.pdbx_strand_id
1 'polypeptide(L)'
;MKTTRRNFLKTSGAAVASTALLSGIPLELFASGPLPKPKSFGFQIWTINKELQSDFAGTLKKMAAMGYSEVEMCSPLGYGFKSLNEMSGTEMKVIIEDAGLKCTSSHFTGPELRDSLDNRIEWASQIGMKQMAQSMPSINLRNATMDDW
;
A
#
# COMPACT_ATOMS: atom_id res chain seq x y z
N MET A 1 30.49 30.08 43.60
CA MET A 1 30.81 31.38 42.97
C MET A 1 30.00 32.47 43.67
N LYS A 2 30.62 33.55 44.16
CA LYS A 2 29.87 34.70 44.71
C LYS A 2 29.36 35.57 43.57
N THR A 3 28.04 35.76 43.49
CA THR A 3 27.40 36.64 42.51
C THR A 3 27.72 38.09 42.86
N THR A 4 28.46 38.79 42.00
CA THR A 4 28.72 40.23 42.15
C THR A 4 27.78 41.02 41.23
N ARG A 5 27.50 42.29 41.55
CA ARG A 5 26.68 43.18 40.70
C ARG A 5 27.18 43.21 39.23
N ARG A 6 28.50 43.21 39.05
CA ARG A 6 29.15 43.19 37.72
C ARG A 6 28.90 41.86 37.00
N ASN A 7 29.01 40.74 37.71
CA ASN A 7 28.75 39.42 37.11
C ASN A 7 27.27 39.26 36.77
N PHE A 8 26.36 39.75 37.62
CA PHE A 8 24.93 39.73 37.35
C PHE A 8 24.58 40.50 36.07
N LEU A 9 25.09 41.73 35.89
CA LEU A 9 24.82 42.52 34.68
C LEU A 9 25.37 41.87 33.41
N LYS A 10 26.57 41.25 33.47
CA LYS A 10 27.15 40.53 32.34
C LYS A 10 26.33 39.30 31.96
N THR A 11 25.94 38.49 32.95
CA THR A 11 25.17 37.27 32.71
C THR A 11 23.77 37.60 32.20
N SER A 12 23.09 38.58 32.81
CA SER A 12 21.75 39.01 32.37
C SER A 12 21.78 39.64 30.98
N GLY A 13 22.78 40.48 30.68
CA GLY A 13 22.95 41.06 29.35
C GLY A 13 23.22 40.00 28.28
N ALA A 14 24.09 39.03 28.57
CA ALA A 14 24.36 37.92 27.66
C ALA A 14 23.12 37.02 27.43
N ALA A 15 22.34 36.76 28.48
CA ALA A 15 21.11 35.97 28.38
C ALA A 15 20.07 36.66 27.50
N VAL A 16 19.83 37.96 27.69
CA VAL A 16 18.89 38.75 26.89
C VAL A 16 19.34 38.86 25.43
N ALA A 17 20.64 39.07 25.18
CA ALA A 17 21.16 39.09 23.81
C ALA A 17 20.99 37.73 23.12
N SER A 18 21.20 36.63 23.84
CA SER A 18 21.04 35.27 23.30
C SER A 18 19.58 34.95 22.96
N THR A 19 18.62 35.35 23.80
CA THR A 19 17.19 35.15 23.50
C THR A 19 16.72 36.04 22.36
N ALA A 20 17.21 37.28 22.24
CA ALA A 20 16.89 38.14 21.10
C ALA A 20 17.40 37.55 19.77
N LEU A 21 18.64 37.02 19.77
CA LEU A 21 19.20 36.35 18.59
C LEU A 21 18.42 35.08 18.22
N LEU A 22 18.03 34.28 19.20
CA LEU A 22 17.22 33.07 18.96
C LEU A 22 15.79 33.39 18.49
N SER A 23 15.19 34.49 18.96
CA SER A 23 13.87 34.93 18.51
C SER A 23 13.82 35.40 17.05
N GLY A 24 14.98 35.75 16.47
CA GLY A 24 15.10 36.12 15.06
C GLY A 24 15.31 34.93 14.12
N ILE A 25 15.49 33.71 14.64
CA ILE A 25 15.62 32.51 13.81
C ILE A 25 14.20 32.01 13.49
N PRO A 26 13.77 32.03 12.22
CA PRO A 26 12.46 31.50 11.86
C PRO A 26 12.40 30.01 12.18
N LEU A 27 11.40 29.61 12.96
CA LEU A 27 11.16 28.21 13.35
C LEU A 27 11.02 27.29 12.12
N GLU A 28 10.56 27.87 11.00
CA GLU A 28 10.42 27.22 9.69
C GLU A 28 11.73 26.67 9.13
N LEU A 29 12.89 27.19 9.56
CA LEU A 29 14.20 26.66 9.18
C LEU A 29 14.41 25.23 9.71
N PHE A 30 13.78 24.90 10.85
CA PHE A 30 13.75 23.55 11.42
C PHE A 30 12.62 22.67 10.85
N ALA A 31 11.70 23.23 10.04
CA ALA A 31 10.61 22.49 9.41
C ALA A 31 11.05 21.79 8.11
N SER A 32 12.29 22.02 7.65
CA SER A 32 12.88 21.35 6.49
C SER A 32 13.37 19.93 6.81
N GLY A 33 12.47 19.08 7.31
CA GLY A 33 12.70 17.64 7.31
C GLY A 33 12.81 17.10 5.87
N PRO A 34 13.43 15.93 5.64
CA PRO A 34 13.39 15.29 4.34
C PRO A 34 11.95 15.17 3.85
N LEU A 35 11.73 15.43 2.56
CA LEU A 35 10.41 15.32 1.94
C LEU A 35 9.76 13.99 2.34
N PRO A 36 8.46 13.97 2.66
CA PRO A 36 7.75 12.74 2.96
C PRO A 36 8.00 11.75 1.81
N LYS A 37 8.26 10.48 2.15
CA LYS A 37 8.34 9.44 1.12
C LYS A 37 7.06 9.50 0.27
N PRO A 38 7.17 9.38 -1.06
CA PRO A 38 6.00 9.30 -1.93
C PRO A 38 5.02 8.26 -1.38
N LYS A 39 3.74 8.59 -1.34
CA LYS A 39 2.71 7.63 -0.93
C LYS A 39 2.69 6.49 -1.94
N SER A 40 2.55 5.27 -1.44
CA SER A 40 2.29 4.11 -2.28
C SER A 40 0.86 4.21 -2.83
N PHE A 41 0.68 3.98 -4.12
CA PHE A 41 -0.63 3.93 -4.76
C PHE A 41 -0.81 2.60 -5.47
N GLY A 42 -1.92 1.94 -5.18
CA GLY A 42 -2.31 0.69 -5.81
C GLY A 42 -3.47 0.87 -6.81
N PHE A 43 -3.70 -0.16 -7.62
CA PHE A 43 -4.87 -0.27 -8.48
C PHE A 43 -5.43 -1.70 -8.43
N GLN A 44 -6.73 -1.82 -8.68
CA GLN A 44 -7.42 -3.11 -8.79
C GLN A 44 -7.52 -3.52 -10.27
N ILE A 45 -7.10 -4.74 -10.62
CA ILE A 45 -7.02 -5.22 -12.00
C ILE A 45 -8.37 -5.33 -12.72
N TRP A 46 -9.49 -5.39 -11.98
CA TRP A 46 -10.82 -5.54 -12.57
C TRP A 46 -11.14 -4.49 -13.65
N THR A 47 -10.69 -3.24 -13.46
CA THR A 47 -10.98 -2.13 -14.40
C THR A 47 -10.18 -2.19 -15.70
N ILE A 48 -9.13 -3.03 -15.76
CA ILE A 48 -8.21 -3.16 -16.89
C ILE A 48 -8.07 -4.64 -17.31
N ASN A 49 -9.11 -5.43 -17.07
CA ASN A 49 -9.12 -6.87 -17.30
C ASN A 49 -8.79 -7.24 -18.77
N LYS A 50 -9.32 -6.47 -19.73
CA LYS A 50 -9.11 -6.74 -21.16
C LYS A 50 -7.63 -6.62 -21.54
N GLU A 51 -6.98 -5.55 -21.10
CA GLU A 51 -5.57 -5.29 -21.34
C GLU A 51 -4.70 -6.33 -20.63
N LEU A 52 -5.02 -6.67 -19.37
CA LEU A 52 -4.34 -7.70 -18.60
C LEU A 52 -4.38 -9.06 -19.29
N GLN A 53 -5.55 -9.48 -19.79
CA GLN A 53 -5.69 -10.77 -20.44
C GLN A 53 -4.95 -10.84 -21.79
N SER A 54 -4.77 -9.70 -22.47
CA SER A 54 -4.03 -9.61 -23.72
C SER A 54 -2.52 -9.61 -23.53
N ASP A 55 -2.01 -8.90 -22.51
CA ASP A 55 -0.58 -8.77 -22.23
C ASP A 55 -0.40 -8.44 -20.75
N PHE A 56 -0.33 -9.48 -19.91
CA PHE A 56 -0.26 -9.31 -18.46
C PHE A 56 0.99 -8.53 -18.04
N ALA A 57 2.18 -9.00 -18.45
CA ALA A 57 3.45 -8.40 -18.06
C ALA A 57 3.60 -6.97 -18.61
N GLY A 58 3.27 -6.74 -19.88
CA GLY A 58 3.37 -5.41 -20.48
C GLY A 58 2.36 -4.43 -19.91
N THR A 59 1.15 -4.88 -19.57
CA THR A 59 0.15 -4.02 -18.89
C THR A 59 0.63 -3.61 -17.50
N LEU A 60 1.17 -4.53 -16.70
CA LEU A 60 1.73 -4.20 -15.39
C LEU A 60 2.90 -3.21 -15.49
N LYS A 61 3.80 -3.37 -16.46
CA LYS A 61 4.88 -2.41 -16.72
C LYS A 61 4.36 -1.02 -17.08
N LYS A 62 3.27 -0.93 -17.86
CA LYS A 62 2.61 0.36 -18.14
C LYS A 62 2.04 0.99 -16.87
N MET A 63 1.42 0.20 -15.99
CA MET A 63 0.90 0.71 -14.71
C MET A 63 2.04 1.24 -13.82
N ALA A 64 3.14 0.50 -13.70
CA ALA A 64 4.32 0.96 -12.96
C ALA A 64 4.91 2.25 -13.54
N ALA A 65 4.99 2.36 -14.86
CA ALA A 65 5.46 3.57 -15.54
C ALA A 65 4.57 4.81 -15.28
N MET A 66 3.29 4.61 -14.93
CA MET A 66 2.38 5.69 -14.51
C MET A 66 2.54 6.07 -13.02
N GLY A 67 3.40 5.38 -12.27
CA GLY A 67 3.71 5.68 -10.87
C GLY A 67 2.95 4.83 -9.86
N TYR A 68 2.22 3.80 -10.29
CA TYR A 68 1.67 2.81 -9.36
C TYR A 68 2.78 1.94 -8.78
N SER A 69 2.64 1.56 -7.51
CA SER A 69 3.60 0.74 -6.77
C SER A 69 3.01 -0.57 -6.28
N GLU A 70 1.68 -0.70 -6.29
CA GLU A 70 0.96 -1.88 -5.84
C GLU A 70 -0.12 -2.31 -6.84
N VAL A 71 -0.40 -3.61 -6.88
CA VAL A 71 -1.49 -4.20 -7.65
C VAL A 71 -2.35 -5.07 -6.74
N GLU A 72 -3.66 -4.86 -6.81
CA GLU A 72 -4.64 -5.75 -6.19
C GLU A 72 -5.22 -6.65 -7.27
N MET A 73 -5.02 -7.96 -7.09
CA MET A 73 -5.49 -8.96 -8.04
C MET A 73 -6.97 -9.27 -7.85
N CYS A 74 -7.52 -10.02 -8.79
CA CYS A 74 -8.71 -10.84 -8.61
C CYS A 74 -8.26 -12.29 -8.71
N SER A 75 -8.83 -13.17 -7.89
CA SER A 75 -8.53 -14.59 -7.93
C SER A 75 -8.82 -15.13 -9.33
N PRO A 76 -7.88 -15.88 -9.95
CA PRO A 76 -8.08 -16.40 -11.30
C PRO A 76 -9.31 -17.32 -11.39
N LEU A 77 -9.59 -18.12 -10.35
CA LEU A 77 -10.70 -19.08 -10.37
C LEU A 77 -12.08 -18.42 -10.42
N GLY A 78 -12.31 -17.33 -9.69
CA GLY A 78 -13.64 -16.74 -9.51
C GLY A 78 -14.04 -15.63 -10.49
N TYR A 79 -13.09 -15.03 -11.21
CA TYR A 79 -13.33 -13.77 -11.94
C TYR A 79 -13.15 -13.87 -13.46
N GLY A 80 -12.95 -15.07 -14.00
CA GLY A 80 -12.90 -15.29 -15.45
C GLY A 80 -11.65 -14.72 -16.13
N PHE A 81 -10.55 -14.54 -15.40
CA PHE A 81 -9.23 -14.21 -15.93
C PHE A 81 -8.57 -15.44 -16.57
N LYS A 82 -9.22 -16.01 -17.59
CA LYS A 82 -8.87 -17.33 -18.15
C LYS A 82 -7.39 -17.48 -18.53
N SER A 83 -6.78 -16.43 -19.08
CA SER A 83 -5.36 -16.46 -19.45
C SER A 83 -4.40 -16.50 -18.24
N LEU A 84 -4.90 -16.20 -17.04
CA LEU A 84 -4.15 -16.25 -15.78
C LEU A 84 -4.48 -17.50 -14.94
N ASN A 85 -5.47 -18.31 -15.35
CA ASN A 85 -5.92 -19.47 -14.57
C ASN A 85 -4.87 -20.56 -14.38
N GLU A 86 -4.01 -20.74 -15.38
CA GLU A 86 -2.96 -21.75 -15.36
C GLU A 86 -1.67 -21.24 -14.68
N MET A 87 -1.62 -19.96 -14.32
CA MET A 87 -0.43 -19.35 -13.72
C MET A 87 -0.40 -19.61 -12.23
N SER A 88 0.69 -20.21 -11.75
CA SER A 88 0.92 -20.37 -10.31
C SER A 88 1.08 -19.00 -9.63
N GLY A 89 0.85 -18.96 -8.31
CA GLY A 89 1.06 -17.72 -7.56
C GLY A 89 2.53 -17.27 -7.60
N THR A 90 3.47 -18.22 -7.67
CA THR A 90 4.90 -17.92 -7.73
C THR A 90 5.29 -17.30 -9.07
N GLU A 91 4.80 -17.82 -10.20
CA GLU A 91 5.04 -17.21 -11.52
C GLU A 91 4.42 -15.82 -11.59
N MET A 92 3.20 -15.67 -11.07
CA MET A 92 2.51 -14.39 -11.04
C MET A 92 3.29 -13.35 -10.23
N LYS A 93 3.83 -13.75 -9.07
CA LYS A 93 4.69 -12.90 -8.24
C LYS A 93 5.88 -12.37 -9.01
N VAL A 94 6.61 -13.25 -9.71
CA VAL A 94 7.80 -12.87 -10.48
C VAL A 94 7.44 -11.80 -11.52
N ILE A 95 6.35 -12.00 -12.27
CA ILE A 95 5.92 -11.03 -13.29
C ILE A 95 5.54 -9.67 -12.67
N ILE A 96 4.88 -9.69 -11.51
CA ILE A 96 4.50 -8.47 -10.77
C ILE A 96 5.74 -7.73 -10.25
N GLU A 97 6.69 -8.45 -9.65
CA GLU A 97 7.93 -7.87 -9.12
C GLU A 97 8.86 -7.37 -10.25
N ASP A 98 8.93 -8.07 -11.37
CA ASP A 98 9.67 -7.66 -12.58
C ASP A 98 9.10 -6.39 -13.22
N ALA A 99 7.80 -6.12 -13.01
CA ALA A 99 7.18 -4.86 -13.40
C ALA A 99 7.47 -3.72 -12.41
N GLY A 100 8.10 -4.00 -11.26
CA GLY A 100 8.35 -3.03 -10.19
C GLY A 100 7.16 -2.81 -9.26
N LEU A 101 6.16 -3.70 -9.30
CA LEU A 101 4.97 -3.63 -8.47
C LEU A 101 5.03 -4.65 -7.32
N LYS A 102 4.15 -4.48 -6.34
CA LYS A 102 3.91 -5.47 -5.27
C LYS A 102 2.44 -5.86 -5.25
N CYS A 103 2.16 -7.13 -4.97
CA CYS A 103 0.80 -7.58 -4.74
C CYS A 103 0.58 -7.89 -3.27
N THR A 104 -0.18 -7.02 -2.59
CA THR A 104 -0.47 -7.14 -1.16
C THR A 104 -1.84 -7.73 -0.89
N SER A 105 -2.74 -7.72 -1.88
CA SER A 105 -4.17 -7.99 -1.75
C SER A 105 -4.74 -8.65 -3.02
N SER A 106 -5.84 -9.37 -2.86
CA SER A 106 -6.66 -9.86 -3.97
C SER A 106 -8.12 -9.99 -3.56
N HIS A 107 -9.01 -9.79 -4.53
CA HIS A 107 -10.42 -10.12 -4.43
C HIS A 107 -10.64 -11.62 -4.64
N PHE A 108 -11.43 -12.22 -3.75
CA PHE A 108 -11.92 -13.59 -3.84
C PHE A 108 -13.44 -13.58 -3.76
N THR A 109 -14.08 -14.49 -4.47
CA THR A 109 -15.51 -14.72 -4.33
C THR A 109 -15.79 -15.57 -3.09
N GLY A 110 -16.97 -15.42 -2.51
CA GLY A 110 -17.41 -16.21 -1.37
C GLY A 110 -17.39 -17.72 -1.64
N PRO A 111 -17.85 -18.22 -2.80
CA PRO A 111 -17.72 -19.64 -3.13
C PRO A 111 -16.26 -20.13 -3.10
N GLU A 112 -15.31 -19.35 -3.63
CA GLU A 112 -13.88 -19.75 -3.56
C GLU A 112 -13.36 -19.85 -2.13
N LEU A 113 -13.72 -18.90 -1.27
CA LEU A 113 -13.30 -18.91 0.13
C LEU A 113 -14.03 -19.96 0.98
N ARG A 114 -15.22 -20.40 0.55
CA ARG A 114 -15.98 -21.46 1.22
C ARG A 114 -15.54 -22.85 0.78
N ASP A 115 -15.43 -23.06 -0.53
CA ASP A 115 -15.32 -24.39 -1.13
C ASP A 115 -13.87 -24.73 -1.54
N SER A 116 -12.95 -23.76 -1.52
CA SER A 116 -11.56 -23.93 -1.98
C SER A 116 -10.55 -23.16 -1.15
N LEU A 117 -10.85 -22.92 0.14
CA LEU A 117 -10.06 -22.05 1.02
C LEU A 117 -8.56 -22.38 1.03
N ASP A 118 -8.18 -23.63 1.31
CA ASP A 118 -6.78 -24.04 1.41
C ASP A 118 -6.01 -23.75 0.12
N ASN A 119 -6.63 -24.06 -1.02
CA ASN A 119 -6.07 -23.81 -2.33
C ASN A 119 -5.92 -22.30 -2.61
N ARG A 120 -6.86 -21.46 -2.15
CA ARG A 120 -6.76 -20.00 -2.30
C ARG A 120 -5.72 -19.39 -1.35
N ILE A 121 -5.58 -19.92 -0.14
CA ILE A 121 -4.52 -19.54 0.81
C ILE A 121 -3.15 -19.92 0.25
N GLU A 122 -2.99 -21.11 -0.31
CA GLU A 122 -1.74 -21.55 -0.94
C GLU A 122 -1.34 -20.61 -2.08
N TRP A 123 -2.27 -20.32 -3.00
CA TRP A 123 -2.02 -19.40 -4.10
C TRP A 123 -1.67 -17.98 -3.62
N ALA A 124 -2.42 -17.44 -2.64
CA ALA A 124 -2.14 -16.13 -2.05
C ALA A 124 -0.76 -16.08 -1.35
N SER A 125 -0.38 -17.17 -0.67
CA SER A 125 0.91 -17.34 -0.01
C SER A 125 2.06 -17.37 -1.01
N GLN A 126 1.91 -18.09 -2.13
CA GLN A 126 2.88 -18.12 -3.22
C GLN A 126 3.14 -16.73 -3.81
N ILE A 127 2.11 -15.88 -3.91
CA ILE A 127 2.25 -14.48 -4.33
C ILE A 127 2.91 -13.62 -3.24
N GLY A 128 2.75 -13.98 -1.98
CA GLY A 128 3.21 -13.19 -0.83
C GLY A 128 2.19 -12.14 -0.38
N MET A 129 0.90 -12.38 -0.64
CA MET A 129 -0.19 -11.51 -0.17
C MET A 129 -0.22 -11.44 1.35
N LYS A 130 -0.62 -10.28 1.88
CA LYS A 130 -0.82 -10.07 3.32
C LYS A 130 -2.28 -10.08 3.73
N GLN A 131 -3.18 -9.95 2.76
CA GLN A 131 -4.62 -9.94 2.97
C GLN A 131 -5.35 -10.61 1.80
N MET A 132 -6.48 -11.24 2.12
CA MET A 132 -7.44 -11.77 1.17
C MET A 132 -8.77 -11.07 1.43
N ALA A 133 -9.36 -10.47 0.39
CA ALA A 133 -10.61 -9.74 0.51
C ALA A 133 -11.76 -10.52 -0.14
N GLN A 134 -12.78 -10.89 0.64
CA GLN A 134 -14.02 -11.40 0.09
C GLN A 134 -14.82 -10.23 -0.51
N SER A 135 -14.94 -10.18 -1.83
CA SER A 135 -15.64 -9.07 -2.50
C SER A 135 -17.06 -9.42 -2.98
N MET A 136 -17.46 -10.68 -2.83
CA MET A 136 -18.81 -11.17 -3.10
C MET A 136 -19.16 -12.25 -2.08
N PRO A 137 -20.30 -12.20 -1.38
CA PRO A 137 -20.67 -13.26 -0.46
C PRO A 137 -21.15 -14.52 -1.21
N SER A 138 -21.13 -15.68 -0.55
CA SER A 138 -21.58 -16.97 -1.14
C SER A 138 -23.09 -17.15 -1.18
N ILE A 139 -23.87 -16.09 -0.93
CA ILE A 139 -25.33 -16.15 -0.76
C ILE A 139 -26.03 -15.47 -1.93
N ASN A 140 -27.24 -15.97 -2.26
CA ASN A 140 -28.10 -15.30 -3.22
C ASN A 140 -28.71 -14.05 -2.60
N LEU A 141 -28.12 -12.90 -2.92
CA LEU A 141 -28.54 -11.59 -2.40
C LEU A 141 -30.01 -11.24 -2.65
N ARG A 142 -30.67 -11.85 -3.64
CA ARG A 142 -32.08 -11.55 -3.94
C ARG A 142 -33.05 -12.09 -2.90
N ASN A 143 -32.69 -13.19 -2.24
CA ASN A 143 -33.56 -13.90 -1.30
C ASN A 143 -32.90 -14.09 0.09
N ALA A 144 -31.74 -13.48 0.33
CA ALA A 144 -31.01 -13.63 1.58
C ALA A 144 -31.76 -12.98 2.75
N THR A 145 -31.78 -13.68 3.87
CA THR A 145 -32.24 -13.22 5.18
C THR A 145 -31.06 -12.86 6.08
N MET A 146 -31.31 -12.31 7.27
CA MET A 146 -30.24 -12.01 8.23
C MET A 146 -29.53 -13.26 8.73
N ASP A 147 -30.20 -14.42 8.72
CA ASP A 147 -29.63 -15.69 9.18
C ASP A 147 -28.66 -16.31 8.15
N ASP A 148 -28.62 -15.78 6.93
CA ASP A 148 -27.74 -16.27 5.86
C ASP A 148 -26.32 -15.64 5.88
N TRP A 149 -26.09 -14.63 6.73
CA TRP A 149 -24.82 -13.90 6.87
C TRP A 149 -23.95 -14.47 7.99
#